data_AF-A0A7G9Z7Z2-F1
#
_entry.id   AF-A0A7G9Z7Z2-F1
#
_cell.length_a   1.000
_cell.length_b   1.000
_cell.length_c   1.000
_cell.angle_alpha   90.00
_cell.angle_beta   90.00
_cell.angle_gamma   90.00
#
_symmetry.space_group_name_H-M   'P 1'
#
loop_
_entity.id
_entity.type
_entity.pdbx_description
1 polymer ?
#
loop_
_entity_poly.entity_id
_entity_poly.type
_entity_poly.pdbx_seq_one_letter_code
_entity_poly.pdbx_strand_id
1 'polypeptide(L)' 'MLRVYERVFNVKSQKSRPHIDKEMWDFAEKVLPKENYVEYNYALLDFASDIGRAKNPLCEICPIKSIGVYRKEGSIGA' A
#
# COMPACT_ATOMS: atom_id res chain seq x y z
N MET A 1 -4.93 -1.79 -3.56
CA MET A 1 -3.52 -1.49 -3.86
C MET A 1 -3.05 -0.13 -3.34
N LEU A 2 -3.60 1.02 -3.75
CA LEU A 2 -3.01 2.35 -3.43
C LEU A 2 -2.75 2.61 -1.93
N ARG A 3 -3.65 2.19 -1.04
CA ARG A 3 -3.42 2.24 0.42
C ARG A 3 -2.14 1.55 0.90
N VAL A 4 -1.72 0.48 0.22
CA VAL A 4 -0.46 -0.20 0.53
C VAL A 4 0.71 0.73 0.23
N TYR A 5 0.67 1.44 -0.90
CA TYR A 5 1.70 2.42 -1.22
C TYR A 5 1.76 3.56 -0.20
N GLU A 6 0.61 4.05 0.26
CA GLU A 6 0.56 5.08 1.30
C GLU A 6 1.21 4.63 2.61
N ARG A 7 0.99 3.37 3.01
CA ARG A 7 1.51 2.84 4.28
C ARG A 7 2.96 2.39 4.24
N VAL A 8 3.44 1.91 3.08
CA VAL A 8 4.79 1.34 2.92
C VAL A 8 5.77 2.40 2.45
N PHE A 9 5.37 3.24 1.51
CA PHE A 9 6.26 4.24 0.91
C PHE A 9 6.01 5.66 1.45
N ASN A 10 5.04 5.84 2.36
CA ASN A 10 4.64 7.14 2.91
C ASN A 10 4.27 8.17 1.82
N VAL A 11 3.77 7.71 0.67
CA VAL A 11 3.26 8.55 -0.41
C VAL A 11 1.79 8.82 -0.13
N LYS A 12 1.39 10.08 0.07
CA LYS A 12 -0.01 10.41 0.37
C LYS A 12 -0.72 11.00 -0.84
N SER A 13 -1.91 10.51 -1.12
CA SER A 13 -2.77 11.16 -2.11
C SER A 13 -3.14 12.57 -1.66
N GLN A 14 -3.16 13.52 -2.60
CA GLN A 14 -3.66 14.87 -2.39
C GLN A 14 -5.19 14.97 -2.60
N LYS A 15 -5.83 13.85 -2.98
CA LYS A 15 -7.26 13.77 -3.27
C LYS A 15 -7.99 13.00 -2.18
N SER A 16 -9.25 13.37 -1.93
CA SER A 16 -10.14 12.60 -1.05
C SER A 16 -10.40 11.18 -1.55
N ARG A 17 -10.22 10.95 -2.86
CA ARG A 17 -10.33 9.65 -3.52
C ARG A 17 -8.97 9.30 -4.14
N PRO A 18 -8.14 8.47 -3.50
CA PRO A 18 -6.80 8.18 -3.99
C PRO A 18 -6.76 7.55 -5.39
N HIS A 19 -7.79 6.81 -5.79
CA HIS A 19 -7.86 6.15 -7.10
C HIS A 19 -8.02 7.11 -8.28
N ILE A 20 -8.42 8.36 -8.05
CA ILE A 20 -8.47 9.41 -9.10
C ILE A 20 -7.24 10.33 -9.05
N ASP A 21 -6.29 10.06 -8.16
CA ASP A 21 -5.07 10.86 -8.04
C ASP A 21 -4.03 10.39 -9.05
N LYS A 22 -3.72 11.25 -10.03
CA LYS A 22 -2.75 10.93 -11.08
C LYS A 22 -1.35 10.71 -10.48
N GLU A 23 -0.96 11.46 -9.45
CA GLU A 23 0.38 11.32 -8.85
C GLU A 23 0.55 9.96 -8.18
N MET A 24 -0.55 9.41 -7.62
CA MET A 24 -0.56 8.05 -7.07
C MET A 24 -0.38 6.99 -8.16
N TRP A 25 -0.97 7.19 -9.34
CA TRP A 25 -0.78 6.29 -10.48
C TRP A 25 0.63 6.40 -11.07
N ASP A 26 1.15 7.61 -11.22
CA ASP A 26 2.53 7.84 -11.67
C ASP A 26 3.55 7.20 -10.69
N PHE A 27 3.26 7.20 -9.39
CA PHE A 27 4.06 6.47 -8.40
C PHE A 27 3.92 4.95 -8.55
N ALA A 28 2.68 4.45 -8.72
CA ALA A 28 2.41 3.03 -8.91
C ALA A 28 3.17 2.45 -10.12
N GLU A 29 3.27 3.22 -11.20
CA GLU A 29 4.02 2.84 -12.39
C GLU A 29 5.53 2.75 -12.13
N LYS A 30 6.09 3.66 -11.31
CA LYS A 30 7.52 3.66 -10.96
C LYS A 30 7.95 2.46 -10.11
N VAL A 31 7.05 1.93 -9.30
CA VAL A 31 7.33 0.76 -8.44
C VAL A 31 6.98 -0.56 -9.12
N LEU A 32 6.37 -0.52 -10.30
CA LEU A 32 6.00 -1.72 -11.04
C LEU A 32 7.27 -2.41 -11.57
N PRO A 33 7.44 -3.73 -11.34
CA PRO A 33 8.57 -4.44 -11.91
C PRO A 33 8.42 -4.56 -13.44
N LYS A 34 9.54 -4.62 -14.17
CA LYS A 34 9.55 -4.77 -15.63
C LYS A 34 9.01 -6.13 -16.09
N GLU A 35 9.15 -7.14 -15.25
CA GLU A 35 8.71 -8.52 -15.47
C GLU A 35 7.79 -8.95 -14.32
N ASN A 36 6.88 -9.90 -14.58
CA ASN A 36 5.91 -10.42 -13.61
C ASN A 36 5.02 -9.32 -12.96
N TYR A 37 4.75 -8.24 -13.70
CA TYR A 37 3.94 -7.13 -13.21
C TYR A 37 2.48 -7.51 -12.92
N VAL A 38 1.97 -8.55 -13.60
CA VAL A 38 0.62 -9.10 -13.37
C VAL A 38 0.58 -9.78 -12.01
N GLU A 39 1.51 -10.71 -11.77
CA GLU A 39 1.66 -11.44 -10.52
C GLU A 39 1.97 -10.49 -9.36
N TYR A 40 2.82 -9.47 -9.58
CA TYR A 40 3.08 -8.42 -8.61
C TYR A 40 1.80 -7.69 -8.19
N ASN A 41 0.97 -7.30 -9.16
CA ASN A 41 -0.29 -6.61 -8.86
C ASN A 41 -1.28 -7.51 -8.13
N TYR A 42 -1.39 -8.79 -8.50
CA TYR A 42 -2.21 -9.75 -7.76
C TYR A 42 -1.68 -9.99 -6.34
N ALA A 43 -0.38 -10.21 -6.17
CA ALA A 43 0.22 -10.37 -4.85
C ALA A 43 0.02 -9.13 -3.97
N LEU A 44 0.06 -7.92 -4.56
CA LEU A 44 -0.23 -6.68 -3.85
C LEU A 44 -1.70 -6.57 -3.43
N LEU A 45 -2.63 -7.07 -4.25
CA LEU A 45 -4.05 -7.15 -3.93
C LEU A 45 -4.30 -8.16 -2.79
N ASP A 46 -3.73 -9.35 -2.89
CA ASP A 46 -3.83 -10.41 -1.88
C ASP A 46 -3.25 -9.93 -0.55
N PHE A 47 -2.06 -9.31 -0.59
CA PHE A 47 -1.46 -8.67 0.58
C PHE A 47 -2.41 -7.63 1.20
N ALA A 48 -3.03 -6.76 0.40
CA ALA A 48 -3.93 -5.73 0.88
C ALA A 48 -5.25 -6.29 1.48
N SER A 49 -5.65 -7.48 1.04
CA SER A 49 -6.80 -8.24 1.56
C SER A 49 -6.46 -8.90 2.89
N ASP A 50 -5.34 -9.61 2.97
CA ASP A 50 -5.10 -10.55 4.06
C ASP A 50 -4.30 -9.94 5.22
N ILE A 51 -3.33 -9.06 4.91
CA ILE A 51 -2.39 -8.49 5.87
C ILE A 51 -2.54 -6.97 5.96
N GLY A 52 -2.39 -6.27 4.84
CA GLY A 52 -2.53 -4.81 4.67
C GLY A 52 -3.98 -4.30 4.66
N ARG A 53 -4.85 -4.94 5.45
CA ARG A 53 -6.28 -4.68 5.56
C ARG A 53 -6.60 -3.22 5.80
N ALA A 54 -7.74 -2.76 5.31
CA ALA A 54 -8.19 -1.39 5.52
C ALA A 54 -8.27 -1.03 7.01
N LYS A 55 -8.87 -1.90 7.81
CA LYS A 55 -8.96 -1.80 9.26
C LYS A 55 -8.10 -2.89 9.91
N ASN A 56 -7.42 -2.56 11.01
CA ASN A 56 -6.63 -3.49 11.81
C ASN A 56 -5.65 -4.34 10.98
N PRO A 57 -4.69 -3.71 10.27
CA PRO A 57 -3.68 -4.46 9.51
C PRO A 57 -2.86 -5.38 10.42
N LEU A 58 -2.50 -6.57 9.93
CA LEU A 58 -1.73 -7.55 10.69
C LEU A 58 -0.23 -7.25 10.66
N CYS A 59 0.15 -6.10 11.23
CA CYS A 59 1.52 -5.59 11.20
C CYS A 59 2.54 -6.51 11.88
N GLU A 60 2.11 -7.35 12.81
CA GLU A 60 2.99 -8.27 13.56
C GLU A 60 3.57 -9.36 12.67
N ILE A 61 2.77 -9.87 11.74
CA ILE A 61 3.15 -10.92 10.77
C ILE A 61 3.41 -10.36 9.37
N CYS A 62 3.46 -9.03 9.24
CA CYS A 62 3.56 -8.39 7.94
C CYS A 62 4.96 -8.60 7.34
N PRO A 63 5.08 -9.27 6.16
CA PRO A 63 6.38 -9.59 5.57
C PRO A 63 7.18 -8.35 5.18
N ILE A 64 6.51 -7.22 4.96
CA ILE A 64 7.14 -5.95 4.57
C ILE A 64 7.36 -4.99 5.75
N LYS A 65 7.14 -5.45 7.00
CA LYS A 65 7.37 -4.64 8.22
C LYS A 65 8.81 -4.14 8.33
N SER A 66 9.78 -4.93 7.89
CA SER A 66 11.22 -4.62 7.96
C SER A 66 11.71 -3.72 6.82
N ILE A 67 10.91 -3.54 5.77
CA ILE A 67 11.29 -2.80 4.56
C ILE A 67 10.71 -1.38 4.67
N GLY A 68 11.36 -0.50 5.45
CA GLY A 68 11.21 0.97 5.43
C GLY A 68 9.81 1.58 5.68
N VAL A 69 9.70 2.45 6.69
CA VAL A 69 8.52 3.31 7.03
C VAL A 69 7.14 2.65 6.90
N TYR A 70 7.00 1.38 7.28
CA TYR A 70 5.68 0.78 7.42
C TYR A 70 4.95 1.40 8.64
N ARG A 71 3.98 2.29 8.38
CA ARG A 71 3.18 2.89 9.46
C ARG A 71 1.99 2.00 9.79
N LYS A 72 1.89 1.60 11.07
CA LYS A 72 0.66 1.05 11.68
C LYS A 72 -0.37 2.18 11.76
N GLU A 73 -1.03 2.50 10.66
CA GLU A 73 -2.08 3.53 10.69
C GLU A 73 -3.34 2.90 11.32
N GLY A 74 -3.47 3.15 12.63
CA GLY A 74 -4.47 2.58 13.53
C GLY A 74 -4.58 3.34 14.87
N SER A 75 -4.34 4.64 14.87
CA SER A 75 -4.65 5.54 16.00
C SER A 75 -5.24 6.85 15.48
N ILE A 76 -6.43 6.77 14.90
CA ILE A 76 -7.38 7.90 14.87
C ILE A 76 -8.69 7.33 15.41
N GLY A 77 -8.93 7.63 16.68
CA GLY A 77 -9.97 7.06 17.52
C GLY A 77 -9.66 7.28 19.00
N ALA A 78 -9.25 8.51 19.35
CA ALA A 78 -9.38 9.14 20.66
C ALA A 78 -9.79 10.60 20.38
#